data_AF-A0A348W9S9-F1
#
_entry.id   AF-A0A348W9S9-F1
#
_cell.length_a   1.000
_cell.length_b   1.000
_cell.length_c   1.000
_cell.angle_alpha   90.00
_cell.angle_beta   90.00
_cell.angle_gamma   90.00
#
_symmetry.space_group_name_H-M   'P 1'
#
loop_
_entity.id
_entity.type
_entity.pdbx_description
1 polymer ?
#
loop_
_entity_poly.entity_id
_entity_poly.type
_entity_poly.pdbx_seq_one_letter_code
_entity_poly.pdbx_strand_id
1 'polypeptide(L)'
;MSDSPPSLYAAREPIFPRRVQGVFRRLKWQIMALTLGIYYVTPWLRWDRGPALPDQAVLVDLAHRRFYFLWIEIWPHEFYFVAGLLIMAGLGLFLFTAVLGRVWCGYTCPQTVWTDLFLLVERWVEGDRNARLRLHKSPWSWRKSRLRLTKWALWLMIALATGGAWVFYFADAPTLLRDLLTG
;
A
#
# COMPACT_ATOMS: atom_id res chain seq x y z
N MET A 1 -12.77 2.36 49.29
CA MET A 1 -13.56 2.18 48.06
C MET A 1 -12.98 3.12 47.02
N SER A 2 -12.28 2.58 46.01
CA SER A 2 -11.70 3.35 44.91
C SER A 2 -12.78 3.67 43.89
N ASP A 3 -13.41 4.83 44.06
CA ASP A 3 -14.43 5.35 43.16
C ASP A 3 -13.74 5.84 41.88
N SER A 4 -13.72 4.99 40.86
CA SER A 4 -13.13 5.34 39.56
C SER A 4 -14.15 6.18 38.80
N PRO A 5 -13.78 7.38 38.30
CA PRO A 5 -14.73 8.26 37.62
C PRO A 5 -15.37 7.55 36.42
N PRO A 6 -16.67 7.77 36.15
CA PRO A 6 -17.37 7.09 35.06
C PRO A 6 -16.69 7.38 33.72
N SER A 7 -16.43 6.32 32.96
CA SER A 7 -15.79 6.42 31.65
C SER A 7 -16.64 7.25 30.68
N LEU A 8 -16.15 8.44 30.33
CA LEU A 8 -16.76 9.34 29.33
C LEU A 8 -16.58 8.85 27.88
N TYR A 9 -15.82 7.76 27.67
CA TYR A 9 -15.55 7.20 26.36
C TYR A 9 -16.35 5.92 26.15
N ALA A 10 -17.14 5.90 25.06
CA ALA A 10 -17.74 4.67 24.55
C ALA A 10 -16.66 3.80 23.90
N ALA A 11 -16.65 2.51 24.22
CA ALA A 11 -15.74 1.56 23.57
C ALA A 11 -16.01 1.52 22.06
N ARG A 12 -14.95 1.61 21.25
CA ARG A 12 -15.09 1.60 19.78
C ARG A 12 -15.68 0.27 19.31
N GLU A 13 -16.86 0.33 18.72
CA GLU A 13 -17.46 -0.86 18.11
C GLU A 13 -16.69 -1.25 16.83
N PRO A 14 -16.34 -2.54 16.66
CA PRO A 14 -15.68 -3.01 15.46
C PRO A 14 -16.62 -2.94 14.26
N ILE A 15 -16.22 -2.16 13.24
CA ILE A 15 -17.00 -1.96 12.01
C ILE A 15 -16.73 -3.12 11.05
N PHE A 16 -17.76 -3.88 10.69
CA PHE A 16 -17.68 -4.95 9.70
C PHE A 16 -18.34 -4.53 8.38
N PRO A 17 -17.57 -4.10 7.36
CA PRO A 17 -18.14 -3.63 6.10
C PRO A 17 -18.83 -4.77 5.34
N ARG A 18 -20.04 -4.51 4.81
CA ARG A 18 -20.78 -5.45 3.96
C ARG A 18 -20.16 -5.51 2.56
N ARG A 19 -20.21 -6.67 1.91
CA ARG A 19 -19.85 -6.80 0.49
C ARG A 19 -20.87 -6.04 -0.36
N VAL A 20 -20.37 -5.15 -1.20
CA VAL A 20 -21.14 -4.43 -2.22
C VAL A 20 -20.71 -4.96 -3.59
N GLN A 21 -21.65 -5.16 -4.50
CA GLN A 21 -21.41 -5.57 -5.88
C GLN A 21 -21.92 -4.47 -6.81
N GLY A 22 -21.21 -4.22 -7.91
CA GLY A 22 -21.59 -3.18 -8.87
C GLY A 22 -20.44 -2.76 -9.79
N VAL A 23 -20.75 -1.95 -10.80
CA VAL A 23 -19.78 -1.45 -11.80
C VAL A 23 -18.64 -0.68 -11.12
N PHE A 24 -18.98 0.29 -10.26
CA PHE A 24 -18.00 1.06 -9.51
C PHE A 24 -17.11 0.21 -8.61
N ARG A 25 -17.63 -0.90 -8.06
CA ARG A 25 -16.81 -1.82 -7.27
C ARG A 25 -15.83 -2.60 -8.14
N ARG A 26 -16.22 -3.01 -9.35
CA ARG A 26 -15.33 -3.65 -10.33
C ARG A 26 -14.24 -2.69 -10.79
N LEU A 27 -14.60 -1.44 -11.09
CA LEU A 27 -13.63 -0.38 -11.41
C LEU A 27 -12.59 -0.22 -10.29
N LYS A 28 -13.04 -0.19 -9.04
CA LYS A 28 -12.13 -0.11 -7.89
C LYS A 28 -11.14 -1.29 -7.81
N TRP A 29 -11.58 -2.51 -8.15
CA TRP A 29 -10.68 -3.66 -8.22
C TRP A 29 -9.64 -3.52 -9.32
N GLN A 30 -10.04 -3.02 -10.51
CA GLN A 30 -9.12 -2.79 -11.61
C GLN A 30 -8.07 -1.73 -11.25
N ILE A 31 -8.51 -0.61 -10.67
CA ILE A 31 -7.60 0.45 -10.20
C ILE A 31 -6.64 -0.08 -9.14
N MET A 32 -7.15 -0.81 -8.14
CA MET A 32 -6.32 -1.42 -7.09
C MET A 32 -5.27 -2.38 -7.67
N ALA A 33 -5.66 -3.23 -8.62
CA ALA A 33 -4.74 -4.16 -9.28
C ALA A 33 -3.70 -3.42 -10.12
N LEU A 34 -4.10 -2.37 -10.84
CA LEU A 34 -3.19 -1.54 -11.63
C LEU A 34 -2.18 -0.79 -10.76
N THR A 35 -2.63 -0.11 -9.71
CA THR A 35 -1.74 0.70 -8.85
C THR A 35 -0.76 -0.18 -8.07
N LEU A 36 -1.23 -1.29 -7.51
CA LEU A 36 -0.36 -2.28 -6.87
C LEU A 36 0.58 -2.94 -7.88
N GLY A 37 0.09 -3.25 -9.08
CA GLY A 37 0.90 -3.81 -10.17
C GLY A 37 2.04 -2.88 -10.54
N ILE A 38 1.76 -1.59 -10.78
CA ILE A 38 2.79 -0.59 -11.05
C ILE A 38 3.78 -0.53 -9.89
N TYR A 39 3.31 -0.44 -8.64
CA TYR A 39 4.17 -0.37 -7.47
C TYR A 39 5.12 -1.57 -7.32
N TYR A 40 4.63 -2.78 -7.52
CA TYR A 40 5.45 -3.99 -7.38
C TYR A 40 6.31 -4.29 -8.60
N VAL A 41 5.93 -3.87 -9.80
CA VAL A 41 6.65 -4.20 -11.04
C VAL A 41 7.71 -3.16 -11.39
N THR A 42 7.47 -1.88 -11.09
CA THR A 42 8.40 -0.78 -11.44
C THR A 42 9.85 -1.01 -11.01
N PRO A 43 10.16 -1.44 -9.76
CA PRO A 43 11.57 -1.63 -9.36
C PRO A 43 12.25 -2.81 -10.07
N TRP A 44 11.48 -3.72 -10.66
CA TRP A 44 12.02 -4.87 -11.41
C TRP A 44 12.26 -4.56 -12.88
N LEU A 45 11.69 -3.46 -13.39
CA LEU A 45 11.84 -3.08 -14.77
C LEU A 45 13.29 -2.63 -15.00
N ARG A 46 13.97 -3.33 -15.91
CA ARG A 46 15.33 -2.99 -16.31
C ARG A 46 15.32 -1.97 -17.43
N TRP A 47 16.21 -1.00 -17.31
CA TRP A 47 16.34 0.10 -18.24
C TRP A 47 17.82 0.37 -18.46
N ASP A 48 18.32 -0.06 -19.62
CA ASP A 48 19.73 0.08 -19.99
C ASP A 48 20.04 1.56 -20.25
N ARG A 49 21.01 2.10 -19.50
CA ARG A 49 21.52 3.48 -19.63
C ARG A 49 23.00 3.53 -19.99
N GLY A 50 23.59 2.37 -20.32
CA GLY A 50 25.01 2.21 -20.60
C GLY A 50 25.80 1.57 -19.44
N PRO A 51 27.03 1.10 -19.71
CA PRO A 51 27.76 0.15 -18.87
C PRO A 51 28.29 0.68 -17.52
N ALA A 52 28.10 1.96 -17.22
CA ALA A 52 28.59 2.60 -15.98
C ALA A 52 27.46 3.09 -15.06
N LEU A 53 26.19 2.88 -15.43
CA LEU A 53 25.02 3.37 -14.69
C LEU A 53 24.15 2.18 -14.25
N PRO A 54 23.42 2.30 -13.13
CA PRO A 54 22.53 1.23 -12.67
C PRO A 54 21.35 1.04 -13.63
N ASP A 55 21.09 -0.23 -13.98
CA ASP A 55 20.09 -0.66 -14.97
C ASP A 55 18.64 -0.66 -14.44
N GLN A 56 18.35 0.00 -13.31
CA GLN A 56 17.01 0.01 -12.72
C GLN A 56 16.17 1.20 -13.22
N ALA A 57 14.97 0.94 -13.71
CA ALA A 57 14.08 1.95 -14.31
C ALA A 57 13.78 3.12 -13.37
N VAL A 58 13.49 2.87 -12.10
CA VAL A 58 13.32 3.92 -11.08
C VAL A 58 14.19 3.58 -9.89
N LEU A 59 15.23 4.37 -9.65
CA LEU A 59 16.18 4.18 -8.56
C LEU A 59 16.51 5.52 -7.92
N VAL A 60 16.34 5.58 -6.60
CA VAL A 60 16.79 6.68 -5.76
C VAL A 60 18.15 6.31 -5.18
N ASP A 61 19.22 6.65 -5.90
CA ASP A 61 20.59 6.36 -5.46
C ASP A 61 21.04 7.41 -4.43
N LEU A 62 20.95 7.03 -3.16
CA LEU A 62 21.43 7.84 -2.03
C LEU A 62 22.96 7.95 -1.98
N ALA A 63 23.70 6.95 -2.46
CA ALA A 63 25.16 6.90 -2.37
C ALA A 63 25.80 7.93 -3.30
N HIS A 64 25.34 7.98 -4.55
CA HIS A 64 25.80 8.97 -5.53
C HIS A 64 24.95 10.25 -5.55
N ARG A 65 23.89 10.30 -4.71
CA ARG A 65 22.91 11.40 -4.64
C ARG A 65 22.29 11.67 -6.01
N ARG A 66 21.88 10.62 -6.73
CA ARG A 66 21.27 10.71 -8.05
C ARG A 66 19.91 10.06 -8.05
N PHE A 67 18.95 10.70 -8.72
CA PHE A 67 17.62 10.13 -8.91
C PHE A 67 17.48 9.71 -10.37
N TYR A 68 17.23 8.43 -10.60
CA TYR A 68 17.01 7.89 -11.92
C TYR A 68 15.52 7.60 -12.12
N PHE A 69 14.94 8.19 -13.16
CA PHE A 69 13.55 7.94 -13.60
C PHE A 69 13.53 7.70 -15.10
N LEU A 70 13.55 6.42 -15.50
CA LEU A 70 13.68 5.98 -16.89
C LEU A 70 14.91 6.64 -17.55
N TRP A 71 14.77 7.42 -18.62
CA TRP A 71 15.88 8.14 -19.25
C TRP A 71 16.28 9.45 -18.54
N ILE A 72 15.50 9.88 -17.55
CA ILE A 72 15.71 11.15 -16.86
C ILE A 72 16.62 10.89 -15.65
N GLU A 73 17.80 11.50 -15.66
CA GLU A 73 18.70 11.58 -14.51
C GLU A 73 18.53 12.96 -13.87
N ILE A 74 18.20 13.00 -12.58
CA ILE A 74 18.06 14.26 -11.84
C ILE A 74 19.20 14.33 -10.82
N TRP A 75 20.00 15.37 -10.96
CA TRP A 75 21.06 15.69 -10.01
C TRP A 75 20.53 16.50 -8.82
N PRO A 76 21.24 16.54 -7.68
CA PRO A 76 20.79 17.28 -6.49
C PRO A 76 20.54 18.77 -6.73
N HIS A 77 21.30 19.39 -7.62
CA HIS A 77 21.13 20.79 -7.97
C HIS A 77 19.93 21.02 -8.91
N GLU A 78 19.49 19.97 -9.62
CA GLU A 78 18.33 19.96 -10.51
C GLU A 78 17.03 19.55 -9.79
N PHE A 79 17.09 19.41 -8.47
CA PHE A 79 15.95 19.00 -7.65
C PHE A 79 14.74 19.94 -7.76
N TYR A 80 14.93 21.17 -8.27
CA TYR A 80 13.83 22.09 -8.58
C TYR A 80 12.83 21.51 -9.60
N PHE A 81 13.24 20.60 -10.49
CA PHE A 81 12.29 19.89 -11.38
C PHE A 81 11.33 19.00 -10.60
N VAL A 82 11.83 18.30 -9.57
CA VAL A 82 10.99 17.46 -8.68
C VAL A 82 10.06 18.33 -7.86
N ALA A 83 10.58 19.42 -7.26
CA ALA A 83 9.76 20.35 -6.51
C ALA A 83 8.64 20.96 -7.36
N GLY A 84 8.95 21.39 -8.59
CA GLY A 84 7.97 21.89 -9.55
C GLY A 84 6.91 20.84 -9.90
N LEU A 85 7.32 19.58 -10.15
CA LEU A 85 6.40 18.47 -10.39
C LEU A 85 5.47 18.22 -9.20
N LEU A 86 5.99 18.27 -7.97
CA LEU A 86 5.19 18.09 -6.76
C LEU A 86 4.18 19.22 -6.55
N ILE A 87 4.57 20.47 -6.85
CA ILE A 87 3.65 21.63 -6.81
C ILE A 87 2.53 21.44 -7.84
N MET A 88 2.88 21.08 -9.09
CA MET A 88 1.91 20.83 -10.15
C MET A 88 0.99 19.65 -9.82
N ALA A 89 1.53 18.58 -9.24
CA ALA A 89 0.74 17.44 -8.76
C ALA A 89 -0.21 17.84 -7.63
N GLY A 90 0.24 18.69 -6.69
CA GLY A 90 -0.58 19.23 -5.62
C GLY A 90 -1.73 20.09 -6.15
N LEU A 91 -1.43 21.06 -7.01
CA LEU A 91 -2.44 21.91 -7.66
C LEU A 91 -3.41 21.08 -8.51
N GLY A 92 -2.90 20.11 -9.27
CA GLY A 92 -3.69 19.19 -10.06
C GLY A 92 -4.62 18.33 -9.19
N LEU A 93 -4.13 17.83 -8.05
CA LEU A 93 -4.95 17.10 -7.09
C LEU A 93 -6.05 17.99 -6.49
N PHE A 94 -5.73 19.21 -6.07
CA PHE A 94 -6.72 20.16 -5.56
C PHE A 94 -7.81 20.45 -6.60
N LEU A 95 -7.42 20.77 -7.84
CA LEU A 95 -8.36 20.99 -8.94
C LEU A 95 -9.23 19.75 -9.20
N PHE A 96 -8.62 18.57 -9.26
CA PHE A 96 -9.34 17.32 -9.45
C PHE A 96 -10.36 17.08 -8.32
N THR A 97 -9.99 17.36 -7.08
CA THR A 97 -10.92 17.23 -5.93
C THR A 97 -12.02 18.29 -5.92
N ALA A 98 -11.75 19.50 -6.42
CA ALA A 98 -12.76 20.54 -6.53
C ALA A 98 -13.80 20.20 -7.61
N VAL A 99 -13.38 19.62 -8.74
CA VAL A 99 -14.27 19.29 -9.86
C VAL A 99 -15.00 17.95 -9.65
N LEU A 100 -14.27 16.90 -9.26
CA LEU A 100 -14.78 15.52 -9.20
C LEU A 100 -15.04 15.03 -7.76
N GLY A 101 -14.80 15.86 -6.75
CA GLY A 101 -15.02 15.52 -5.36
C GLY A 101 -14.07 14.45 -4.84
N ARG A 102 -14.62 13.39 -4.23
CA ARG A 102 -13.85 12.34 -3.52
C ARG A 102 -13.35 11.21 -4.40
N VAL A 103 -13.34 11.35 -5.73
CA VAL A 103 -12.91 10.27 -6.64
C VAL A 103 -11.47 9.85 -6.36
N TRP A 104 -10.54 10.79 -6.15
CA TRP A 104 -9.15 10.46 -5.85
C TRP A 104 -9.04 9.67 -4.53
N CYS A 105 -9.57 10.25 -3.46
CA CYS A 105 -9.55 9.64 -2.12
C CYS A 105 -10.29 8.30 -2.09
N GLY A 106 -11.34 8.13 -2.91
CA GLY A 106 -12.17 6.94 -2.95
C GLY A 106 -11.63 5.78 -3.79
N TYR A 107 -10.73 6.02 -4.74
CA TYR A 107 -10.29 5.00 -5.71
C TYR A 107 -8.78 4.81 -5.82
N THR A 108 -7.99 5.90 -5.81
CA THR A 108 -6.55 5.85 -6.12
C THR A 108 -5.66 6.16 -4.94
N CYS A 109 -6.18 6.82 -3.89
CA CYS A 109 -5.39 7.13 -2.70
C CYS A 109 -4.72 5.87 -2.13
N PRO A 110 -3.39 5.92 -1.83
CA PRO A 110 -2.66 4.76 -1.31
C PRO A 110 -3.30 4.17 -0.05
N GLN A 111 -3.75 5.00 0.88
CA GLN A 111 -4.45 4.52 2.08
C GLN A 111 -5.65 3.65 1.71
N THR A 112 -6.45 4.07 0.72
CA THR A 112 -7.65 3.37 0.28
C THR A 112 -7.30 2.04 -0.39
N VAL A 113 -6.38 2.06 -1.36
CA VAL A 113 -5.94 0.87 -2.11
C VAL A 113 -5.45 -0.23 -1.16
N TRP A 114 -4.59 0.10 -0.19
CA TRP A 114 -4.09 -0.88 0.77
C TRP A 114 -5.17 -1.32 1.75
N THR A 115 -6.01 -0.41 2.25
CA THR A 115 -7.11 -0.80 3.15
C THR A 115 -8.09 -1.74 2.45
N ASP A 116 -8.41 -1.52 1.16
CA ASP A 116 -9.24 -2.45 0.39
C ASP A 116 -8.58 -3.81 0.20
N LEU A 117 -7.26 -3.85 0.00
CA LEU A 117 -6.48 -5.08 -0.07
C LEU A 117 -6.56 -5.87 1.25
N PHE A 118 -6.31 -5.21 2.39
CA PHE A 118 -6.41 -5.85 3.70
C PHE A 118 -7.83 -6.36 4.01
N LEU A 119 -8.86 -5.57 3.67
CA LEU A 119 -10.26 -5.96 3.82
C LEU A 119 -10.66 -7.09 2.86
N LEU A 120 -10.06 -7.18 1.67
CA LEU A 120 -10.24 -8.31 0.75
C LEU A 120 -9.73 -9.59 1.38
N VAL A 121 -8.50 -9.54 1.89
CA VAL A 121 -7.81 -10.68 2.51
C VAL A 121 -8.57 -11.14 3.74
N GLU A 122 -8.99 -10.20 4.60
CA GLU A 122 -9.81 -10.53 5.77
C GLU A 122 -11.15 -11.16 5.36
N ARG A 123 -11.78 -10.70 4.28
CA ARG A 123 -13.01 -11.32 3.76
C ARG A 123 -12.75 -12.72 3.20
N TRP A 124 -11.59 -12.96 2.59
CA TRP A 124 -11.23 -14.28 2.06
C TRP A 124 -10.98 -15.29 3.18
N VAL A 125 -10.36 -14.85 4.29
CA VAL A 125 -10.08 -15.71 5.46
C VAL A 125 -11.30 -15.88 6.37
N GLU A 126 -11.95 -14.79 6.80
CA GLU A 126 -13.00 -14.83 7.82
C GLU A 126 -14.44 -14.84 7.23
N GLY A 127 -14.58 -14.58 5.93
CA GLY A 127 -15.86 -14.59 5.21
C GLY A 127 -16.62 -13.25 5.20
N ASP A 128 -17.89 -13.29 4.82
CA ASP A 128 -18.78 -12.13 4.74
C ASP A 128 -19.14 -11.54 6.12
N ARG A 129 -19.81 -10.38 6.13
CA ARG A 129 -20.18 -9.62 7.35
C ARG A 129 -20.82 -10.49 8.44
N ASN A 130 -21.80 -11.33 8.10
CA ASN A 130 -22.49 -12.16 9.08
C ASN A 130 -21.59 -13.24 9.70
N ALA A 131 -20.67 -13.81 8.91
CA ALA A 131 -19.71 -14.80 9.41
C ALA A 131 -18.72 -14.14 10.40
N ARG A 132 -18.23 -12.95 10.08
CA ARG A 132 -17.35 -12.17 10.96
C ARG A 132 -18.03 -11.73 12.25
N LEU A 133 -19.28 -11.29 12.16
CA LEU A 133 -20.04 -10.90 13.36
C LEU A 133 -20.28 -12.10 14.28
N ARG A 134 -20.59 -13.28 13.72
CA ARG A 134 -20.71 -14.53 14.49
C ARG A 134 -19.37 -14.95 15.11
N LEU A 135 -18.27 -14.86 14.35
CA LEU A 135 -16.93 -15.18 14.83
C LEU A 135 -16.45 -14.21 15.93
N HIS A 136 -16.84 -12.95 15.82
CA HIS A 136 -16.54 -11.94 16.83
C HIS A 136 -17.24 -12.27 18.16
N LYS A 137 -18.55 -12.59 18.10
CA LYS A 137 -19.38 -12.92 19.26
C LYS A 137 -19.11 -14.31 19.85
N SER A 138 -18.55 -15.25 19.08
CA SER A 138 -18.28 -16.61 19.58
C SER A 138 -17.14 -16.64 20.60
N PRO A 139 -17.14 -17.58 21.56
CA PRO A 139 -16.01 -17.79 22.47
C PRO A 139 -14.73 -18.16 21.70
N TRP A 140 -13.59 -18.05 22.36
CA TRP A 140 -12.30 -18.50 21.82
C TRP A 140 -12.33 -20.01 21.61
N SER A 141 -12.44 -20.41 20.33
CA SER A 141 -12.38 -21.80 19.89
C SER A 141 -11.15 -22.00 19.01
N TRP A 142 -10.68 -23.24 18.89
CA TRP A 142 -9.56 -23.59 18.01
C TRP A 142 -9.72 -23.05 16.57
N ARG A 143 -10.96 -23.12 16.04
CA ARG A 143 -11.30 -22.56 14.74
C ARG A 143 -11.08 -21.04 14.68
N LYS A 144 -11.46 -20.30 15.72
CA LYS A 144 -11.30 -18.84 15.80
C LYS A 144 -9.81 -18.46 15.85
N SER A 145 -9.02 -19.18 16.65
CA SER A 145 -7.58 -18.97 16.74
C SER A 145 -6.90 -19.17 15.39
N ARG A 146 -7.22 -20.28 14.69
CA ARG A 146 -6.65 -20.58 13.36
C ARG A 146 -6.96 -19.49 12.35
N LEU A 147 -8.23 -19.05 12.26
CA LEU A 147 -8.63 -17.99 11.32
C LEU A 147 -7.93 -16.66 11.61
N ARG A 148 -7.80 -16.28 12.89
CA ARG A 148 -7.09 -15.05 13.27
C ARG A 148 -5.59 -15.14 12.98
N LEU A 149 -4.97 -16.29 13.26
CA LEU A 149 -3.56 -16.50 12.96
C LEU A 149 -3.29 -16.42 11.46
N THR A 150 -4.13 -17.06 10.63
CA THR A 150 -4.03 -16.95 9.17
C THR A 150 -4.18 -15.50 8.70
N LYS A 151 -5.13 -14.73 9.27
CA LYS A 151 -5.28 -13.31 8.95
C LYS A 151 -4.01 -12.53 9.28
N TRP A 152 -3.48 -12.67 10.49
CA TRP A 152 -2.28 -11.96 10.93
C TRP A 152 -1.04 -12.36 10.12
N ALA A 153 -0.90 -13.64 9.79
CA ALA A 153 0.17 -14.12 8.93
C ALA A 153 0.08 -13.47 7.54
N LEU A 154 -1.10 -13.46 6.90
CA LEU A 154 -1.27 -12.82 5.60
C LEU A 154 -1.06 -11.30 5.67
N TRP A 155 -1.49 -10.64 6.74
CA TRP A 155 -1.24 -9.22 6.94
C TRP A 155 0.26 -8.91 7.07
N LEU A 156 0.98 -9.74 7.83
CA LEU A 156 2.43 -9.62 7.98
C LEU A 156 3.14 -9.84 6.64
N MET A 157 2.73 -10.85 5.86
CA MET A 157 3.27 -11.12 4.53
C MET A 157 3.07 -9.93 3.58
N ILE A 158 1.87 -9.33 3.55
CA ILE A 158 1.59 -8.17 2.69
C ILE A 158 2.39 -6.95 3.16
N ALA A 159 2.51 -6.73 4.47
CA ALA A 159 3.30 -5.63 5.03
C ALA A 159 4.79 -5.80 4.69
N LEU A 160 5.33 -7.01 4.82
CA LEU A 160 6.71 -7.32 4.48
C LEU A 160 6.97 -7.16 2.98
N ALA A 161 6.07 -7.66 2.13
CA ALA A 161 6.17 -7.49 0.68
C ALA A 161 6.12 -6.01 0.27
N THR A 162 5.21 -5.23 0.86
CA THR A 162 5.09 -3.79 0.60
C THR A 162 6.37 -3.07 1.05
N GLY A 163 6.83 -3.34 2.27
CA GLY A 163 8.06 -2.74 2.80
C GLY A 163 9.28 -3.11 1.96
N GLY A 164 9.44 -4.39 1.58
CA GLY A 164 10.52 -4.85 0.73
C GLY A 164 10.51 -4.20 -0.66
N ALA A 165 9.34 -4.11 -1.29
CA ALA A 165 9.18 -3.41 -2.56
C ALA A 165 9.55 -1.92 -2.47
N TRP A 166 9.24 -1.26 -1.35
CA TRP A 166 9.68 0.12 -1.11
C TRP A 166 11.20 0.23 -1.04
N VAL A 167 11.88 -0.69 -0.34
CA VAL A 167 13.34 -0.69 -0.24
C VAL A 167 13.99 -0.87 -1.61
N PHE A 168 13.39 -1.68 -2.49
CA PHE A 168 13.88 -1.84 -3.86
C PHE A 168 13.87 -0.55 -4.68
N TYR A 169 13.18 0.52 -4.26
CA TYR A 169 13.32 1.84 -4.93
C TYR A 169 14.58 2.60 -4.53
N PHE A 170 15.24 2.24 -3.43
CA PHE A 170 16.44 2.93 -2.90
C PHE A 170 17.73 2.13 -3.08
N ALA A 171 17.61 0.81 -3.20
CA ALA A 171 18.72 -0.09 -3.47
C ALA A 171 18.34 -0.99 -4.64
N ASP A 172 19.31 -1.34 -5.47
CA ASP A 172 19.09 -2.18 -6.64
C ASP A 172 18.36 -3.48 -6.25
N ALA A 173 17.14 -3.66 -6.80
CA ALA A 173 16.25 -4.77 -6.49
C ALA A 173 16.89 -6.19 -6.56
N PRO A 174 17.68 -6.54 -7.61
CA PRO A 174 18.25 -7.88 -7.74
C PRO A 174 19.40 -8.17 -6.77
N THR A 175 20.23 -7.17 -6.46
CA THR A 175 21.43 -7.29 -5.65
C THR A 175 21.00 -7.33 -4.20
N LEU A 176 20.09 -6.43 -3.80
CA LEU A 176 19.50 -6.47 -2.46
C LEU A 176 18.76 -7.78 -2.18
N LEU A 177 17.98 -8.31 -3.13
CA LEU A 177 17.30 -9.59 -2.93
C LEU A 177 18.31 -10.76 -2.82
N ARG A 178 19.39 -10.73 -3.60
CA ARG A 178 20.46 -11.73 -3.49
C ARG A 178 21.17 -11.62 -2.15
N ASP A 179 21.57 -10.42 -1.75
CA ASP A 179 22.26 -10.14 -0.49
C ASP A 179 21.39 -10.53 0.71
N LEU A 180 20.08 -10.25 0.69
CA LEU A 180 19.12 -10.70 1.72
C LEU A 180 18.97 -12.23 1.81
N LEU A 181 19.18 -12.94 0.70
CA LEU A 181 19.10 -14.41 0.65
C LEU A 181 20.45 -15.08 0.95
N THR A 182 21.58 -14.40 0.71
CA THR A 182 22.93 -14.95 0.90
C THR A 182 23.58 -14.53 2.22
N GLY A 183 23.08 -13.48 2.89
CA GLY A 183 23.57 -13.00 4.18
C GLY A 183 24.61 -11.90 4.07
#